data_AF-A0A536QDP4-F1
#
_entry.id   AF-A0A536QDP4-F1
#
_cell.length_a   1.000
_cell.length_b   1.000
_cell.length_c   1.000
_cell.angle_alpha   90.00
_cell.angle_beta   90.00
_cell.angle_gamma   90.00
#
_symmetry.space_group_name_H-M   'P 1'
#
loop_
_entity.id
_entity.type
_entity.pdbx_description
1 polymer ?
#
loop_
_entity_poly.entity_id
_entity_poly.type
_entity_poly.pdbx_seq_one_letter_code
_entity_poly.pdbx_strand_id
1 'polypeptide(L)'
;TILLSYTGYLLPWDQLSFWAVTVGYEIARATPAIGDEFAFIFFGGFQLGPNALLRFYVLHVVGLPLTVGFLIAIHLWRIRKDGGITGPL
;
A
#
# COMPACT_ATOMS: atom_id res chain seq x y z
N THR A 1 -1.54 2.08 7.74
CA THR A 1 -0.45 1.11 8.03
C THR A 1 -0.62 -0.20 7.27
N ILE A 2 -1.84 -0.76 7.13
CA ILE A 2 -2.13 -2.01 6.39
C ILE A 2 -1.45 -2.06 5.00
N LEU A 3 -1.57 -1.00 4.20
CA LEU A 3 -0.95 -0.93 2.87
C LEU A 3 0.59 -0.99 2.92
N LEU A 4 1.20 -0.39 3.94
CA LEU A 4 2.64 -0.46 4.13
C LEU A 4 3.05 -1.91 4.42
N SER A 5 2.36 -2.58 5.34
CA SER A 5 2.62 -4.00 5.64
C SER A 5 2.41 -4.90 4.42
N TYR A 6 1.34 -4.70 3.65
CA TYR A 6 1.03 -5.53 2.48
C TYR A 6 2.04 -5.35 1.34
N THR A 7 2.38 -4.09 1.00
CA THR A 7 3.38 -3.83 -0.05
C THR A 7 4.77 -4.33 0.34
N GLY A 8 5.12 -4.26 1.63
CA GLY A 8 6.37 -4.79 2.18
C GLY A 8 6.43 -6.31 2.18
N TYR A 9 5.27 -6.96 2.28
CA TYR A 9 5.16 -8.41 2.34
C TYR A 9 5.71 -9.09 1.09
N LEU A 10 5.62 -8.45 -0.09
CA LEU A 10 6.10 -9.00 -1.36
C LEU A 10 7.64 -8.99 -1.51
N LEU A 11 8.35 -8.12 -0.78
CA LEU A 11 9.77 -7.85 -1.01
C LEU A 11 10.70 -9.06 -0.84
N PRO A 12 10.46 -9.99 0.11
CA PRO A 12 11.27 -11.21 0.23
C PRO A 12 11.15 -12.16 -0.96
N TRP A 13 10.08 -12.04 -1.76
CA TRP A 13 9.84 -12.86 -2.96
C TRP A 13 9.86 -14.38 -2.71
N ASP A 14 9.39 -14.79 -1.54
CA ASP A 14 9.20 -16.20 -1.18
C ASP A 14 7.83 -16.73 -1.64
N GLN A 15 7.61 -18.05 -1.56
CA GLN A 15 6.35 -18.67 -2.00
C GLN A 15 5.14 -18.09 -1.26
N LEU A 16 5.27 -17.88 0.05
CA LEU A 16 4.15 -17.39 0.85
C LEU A 16 3.76 -15.96 0.47
N SER A 17 4.74 -15.05 0.32
CA SER A 17 4.46 -13.68 -0.11
C SER A 17 3.93 -13.60 -1.53
N PHE A 18 4.50 -14.37 -2.45
CA PHE A 18 4.06 -14.39 -3.85
C PHE A 18 2.58 -14.78 -3.96
N TRP A 19 2.17 -15.88 -3.31
CA TRP A 19 0.78 -16.34 -3.37
C TRP A 19 -0.17 -15.43 -2.61
N ALA A 20 0.23 -14.88 -1.46
CA ALA A 20 -0.61 -13.92 -0.75
C ALA A 20 -0.88 -12.66 -1.57
N VAL A 21 0.12 -12.17 -2.32
CA VAL A 21 -0.08 -11.01 -3.19
C VAL A 21 -0.86 -11.36 -4.45
N THR A 22 -0.72 -12.59 -4.95
CA THR A 22 -1.55 -13.10 -6.05
C THR A 22 -3.04 -13.09 -5.69
N VAL A 23 -3.41 -13.42 -4.44
CA VAL A 23 -4.80 -13.28 -3.98
C VAL A 23 -5.28 -11.82 -4.09
N GLY A 24 -4.45 -10.85 -3.72
CA GLY A 24 -4.82 -9.43 -3.85
C GLY A 24 -4.89 -8.96 -5.30
N TYR A 25 -4.06 -9.49 -6.19
CA TYR A 25 -4.15 -9.26 -7.64
C TYR A 25 -5.49 -9.75 -8.18
N GLU A 26 -5.94 -10.96 -7.81
CA GLU A 26 -7.24 -11.49 -8.26
C GLU A 26 -8.42 -10.72 -7.65
N ILE A 27 -8.31 -10.23 -6.41
CA ILE A 27 -9.31 -9.33 -5.82
C ILE A 27 -9.40 -8.03 -6.64
N ALA A 28 -8.27 -7.46 -7.05
CA ALA A 28 -8.25 -6.25 -7.86
C ALA A 28 -8.93 -6.47 -9.22
N ARG A 29 -8.69 -7.62 -9.85
CA ARG A 29 -9.31 -8.02 -11.12
C ARG A 29 -10.81 -8.29 -11.03
N ALA A 30 -11.29 -8.72 -9.87
CA ALA A 30 -12.72 -8.95 -9.65
C ALA A 30 -13.56 -7.65 -9.62
N THR A 31 -12.91 -6.47 -9.67
CA THR A 31 -13.62 -5.19 -9.72
C THR A 31 -14.42 -5.06 -11.03
N PRO A 32 -15.73 -4.77 -10.96
CA PRO A 32 -16.56 -4.68 -12.16
C PRO A 32 -16.11 -3.52 -13.06
N ALA A 33 -16.25 -3.72 -14.38
CA ALA A 33 -15.94 -2.79 -15.46
C ALA A 33 -14.47 -2.37 -15.66
N ILE A 34 -13.66 -2.26 -14.61
CA ILE A 34 -12.28 -1.71 -14.67
C ILE A 34 -11.21 -2.62 -14.04
N GLY A 35 -11.56 -3.85 -13.66
CA GLY A 35 -10.70 -4.71 -12.85
C GLY A 35 -9.38 -5.09 -13.53
N ASP A 36 -9.41 -5.49 -14.80
CA ASP A 36 -8.22 -5.89 -15.53
C ASP A 36 -7.29 -4.68 -15.79
N GLU A 37 -7.83 -3.52 -16.18
CA GLU A 37 -7.05 -2.29 -16.36
C GLU A 37 -6.44 -1.82 -15.03
N PHE A 38 -7.22 -1.85 -13.95
CA PHE A 38 -6.75 -1.45 -12.62
C PHE A 38 -5.62 -2.37 -12.14
N ALA A 39 -5.78 -3.68 -12.27
CA ALA A 39 -4.76 -4.64 -11.90
C ALA A 39 -3.49 -4.48 -12.75
N PHE A 40 -3.63 -4.23 -14.06
CA PHE A 40 -2.50 -3.98 -14.94
C PHE A 40 -1.73 -2.70 -14.55
N ILE A 41 -2.44 -1.60 -14.24
CA ILE A 41 -1.83 -0.33 -13.84
C ILE A 41 -1.16 -0.44 -12.47
N PHE A 42 -1.71 -1.21 -11.54
CA PHE A 42 -1.13 -1.32 -10.21
C PHE A 42 0.05 -2.30 -10.20
N PHE A 43 -0.12 -3.50 -10.74
CA PHE A 43 0.86 -4.60 -10.66
C PHE A 43 1.82 -4.66 -11.85
N GLY A 44 1.53 -3.99 -12.97
CA GLY A 44 2.45 -3.85 -14.09
C GLY A 44 2.55 -5.07 -15.02
N GLY A 45 1.49 -5.87 -15.09
CA GLY A 45 1.38 -7.01 -15.99
C GLY A 45 0.06 -7.77 -15.80
N PHE A 46 -0.22 -8.71 -16.71
CA PHE A 46 -1.37 -9.62 -16.63
C PHE A 46 -1.15 -10.80 -15.65
N GLN A 47 0.04 -10.88 -15.05
CA GLN A 47 0.43 -11.86 -14.05
C GLN A 47 1.42 -11.22 -13.07
N LEU A 48 1.49 -11.75 -11.84
CA LEU A 48 2.44 -11.28 -10.84
C LEU A 48 3.87 -11.65 -11.25
N GLY A 49 4.77 -10.66 -11.30
CA GLY A 49 6.13 -10.87 -11.77
C GLY A 49 7.09 -9.74 -11.38
N PRO A 50 8.31 -9.69 -11.96
CA PRO A 50 9.34 -8.73 -11.57
C PRO A 50 8.92 -7.25 -11.65
N ASN A 51 8.03 -6.90 -12.58
CA ASN A 51 7.46 -5.54 -12.68
C ASN A 51 6.65 -5.18 -11.43
N ALA A 52 5.88 -6.13 -10.89
CA ALA A 52 5.11 -5.94 -9.66
C ALA A 52 6.05 -5.74 -8.47
N LEU A 53 7.13 -6.54 -8.39
CA LEU A 53 8.15 -6.41 -7.33
C LEU A 53 8.78 -5.03 -7.32
N LEU A 54 9.21 -4.52 -8.48
CA LEU A 54 9.83 -3.20 -8.57
C LEU A 54 8.86 -2.08 -8.15
N ARG A 55 7.60 -2.17 -8.58
CA ARG A 55 6.56 -1.19 -8.20
C ARG A 55 6.27 -1.23 -6.71
N PHE A 56 6.14 -2.43 -6.14
CA PHE A 56 5.92 -2.61 -4.71
C PHE A 56 7.11 -2.12 -3.89
N TYR A 57 8.34 -2.34 -4.34
CA TYR A 57 9.54 -1.79 -3.71
C TYR A 57 9.50 -0.25 -3.67
N VAL A 58 9.26 0.40 -4.82
CA VAL A 58 9.20 1.87 -4.89
C VAL A 58 8.05 2.42 -4.04
N LEU A 59 6.88 1.80 -4.09
CA LEU A 59 5.73 2.16 -3.27
C LEU A 59 6.03 1.99 -1.78
N HIS A 60 6.66 0.88 -1.38
CA HIS A 60 6.89 0.54 0.02
C HIS A 60 8.01 1.37 0.66
N VAL A 61 9.11 1.60 -0.06
CA VAL A 61 10.30 2.27 0.47
C VAL A 61 10.21 3.79 0.35
N VAL A 62 9.54 4.30 -0.68
CA VAL A 62 9.49 5.75 -0.95
C VAL A 62 8.07 6.31 -0.84
N GLY A 63 7.15 5.81 -1.67
CA GLY A 63 5.82 6.43 -1.81
C GLY A 63 5.00 6.45 -0.51
N LEU A 64 4.82 5.28 0.10
CA LEU A 64 4.04 5.10 1.31
C LEU A 64 4.68 5.74 2.56
N PRO A 65 6.00 5.62 2.81
CA PRO A 65 6.64 6.30 3.94
C PRO A 65 6.53 7.82 3.87
N LEU A 66 6.70 8.42 2.69
CA LEU A 66 6.50 9.85 2.51
C LEU A 66 5.05 10.27 2.74
N THR A 67 4.09 9.51 2.21
CA THR A 67 2.66 9.77 2.39
C THR A 67 2.26 9.65 3.86
N VAL A 68 2.72 8.61 4.55
CA VAL A 68 2.46 8.41 5.99
C VAL A 68 3.13 9.50 6.81
N GLY A 69 4.38 9.87 6.51
CA GLY A 69 5.07 10.98 7.18
C GLY A 69 4.30 12.30 7.05
N PHE A 70 3.77 12.59 5.86
CA PHE A 70 2.93 13.76 5.63
C PHE A 70 1.61 13.70 6.42
N LEU A 71 0.92 12.55 6.44
CA LEU A 71 -0.30 12.38 7.23
C LEU A 71 -0.03 12.50 8.73
N ILE A 72 1.10 11.99 9.23
CA ILE A 72 1.53 12.17 10.62
C ILE A 72 1.78 13.65 10.91
N ALA A 73 2.44 14.38 10.00
CA ALA A 73 2.67 15.81 10.17
C ALA A 73 1.34 16.59 10.27
N ILE A 74 0.36 16.30 9.39
CA ILE A 74 -0.99 16.87 9.47
C ILE A 74 -1.66 16.50 10.79
N HIS A 75 -1.58 15.23 11.20
CA HIS A 75 -2.20 14.74 12.43
C HIS A 75 -1.66 15.49 13.66
N LEU A 76 -0.33 15.61 13.78
CA LEU A 76 0.32 16.34 14.88
C LEU A 76 0.04 17.85 14.82
N TRP A 77 0.02 18.43 13.62
CA TRP A 77 -0.38 19.83 13.44
C TRP A 77 -1.80 20.08 13.93
N ARG A 78 -2.74 19.17 13.63
CA ARG A 78 -4.13 19.29 14.07
C ARG A 78 -4.26 19.20 15.58
N ILE A 79 -3.56 18.26 16.22
CA ILE A 79 -3.50 18.17 17.69
C ILE A 79 -3.01 19.49 18.29
N ARG A 80 -1.94 20.08 17.74
CA ARG A 80 -1.41 21.35 18.25
C ARG A 80 -2.37 22.52 18.00
N LYS A 81 -3.10 22.51 16.89
CA LYS A 81 -4.06 23.57 16.54
C LYS A 81 -5.33 23.52 17.40
N ASP A 82 -5.78 22.32 17.78
CA ASP A 82 -7.02 22.09 18.52
C ASP A 82 -6.83 22.16 20.05
N GLY A 83 -5.69 22.66 20.53
CA GLY A 83 -5.44 22.90 21.96
C GLY A 83 -4.69 21.78 22.69
N GLY A 84 -4.18 20.79 21.97
CA GLY A 84 -3.38 19.70 22.53
C GLY A 84 -4.20 18.44 22.79
N ILE A 85 -3.89 17.74 23.88
CA ILE A 85 -4.51 16.47 24.23
C ILE A 85 -5.71 16.75 25.15
N THR A 86 -6.83 16.08 24.90
CA THR A 86 -8.00 16.14 25.81
C THR A 86 -7.62 15.60 27.18
N GLY A 87 -7.88 16.38 28.22
CA GLY A 87 -7.74 15.93 29.61
C GLY A 87 -8.77 14.85 29.97
N PRO A 88 -8.56 14.13 31.09
CA PRO A 88 -9.57 13.22 31.61
C PRO A 88 -10.87 13.98 31.92
N LEU A 89 -12.00 13.30 31.69
CA LEU A 89 -13.34 13.78 32.05
C LEU A 89 -13.53 13.82 33.57
#